data_AF-A0ABD6CES9-F1
#
_entry.id   AF-A0ABD6CES9-F1
#
_cell.length_a   1.000
_cell.length_b   1.000
_cell.length_c   1.000
_cell.angle_alpha   90.00
_cell.angle_beta   90.00
_cell.angle_gamma   90.00
#
_symmetry.space_group_name_H-M   'P 1'
#
loop_
_entity.id
_entity.type
_entity.pdbx_description
1 polymer ?
#
loop_
_entity_poly.entity_id
_entity_poly.type
_entity_poly.pdbx_seq_one_letter_code
_entity_poly.pdbx_strand_id
1 'polypeptide(L)'
;MSTRKLEADLLGRETNFEYSEHWIGYALLGLRLVMGWTFFYAGITKVLDPEWSAAGMLLHGIPEGNPFVSVWTTMANEWLWLIDPLNAWGLTLVGLCLLLGGLVRWAAIWGAVMMVFYWAAALPLAHGIVIDDHIVYAMLLFGLGAFGAGRILGVDAYLEATDLVERFPKLRLFLG
;
A
#
# COMPACT_ATOMS: atom_id res chain seq x y z
N MET A 1 31.84 -3.32 4.38
CA MET A 1 30.39 -3.09 4.58
C MET A 1 30.17 -2.79 6.04
N SER A 2 29.56 -1.64 6.39
CA SER A 2 29.15 -1.38 7.78
C SER A 2 27.99 -2.31 8.14
N THR A 3 28.13 -3.02 9.26
CA THR A 3 27.01 -3.72 9.90
C THR A 3 26.49 -2.84 11.03
N ARG A 4 25.17 -2.81 11.18
CA ARG A 4 24.47 -2.08 12.27
C ARG A 4 23.59 -3.08 13.01
N LYS A 5 23.32 -2.79 14.29
CA LYS A 5 22.40 -3.57 15.12
C LYS A 5 21.02 -2.92 15.11
N LEU A 6 19.98 -3.72 14.88
CA LEU A 6 18.60 -3.31 15.10
C LEU A 6 18.11 -4.05 16.34
N GLU A 7 17.63 -3.27 17.31
CA GLU A 7 17.01 -3.78 18.53
C GLU A 7 15.49 -3.70 18.34
N ALA A 8 14.80 -4.82 18.51
CA ALA A 8 13.34 -4.90 18.42
C ALA A 8 12.80 -5.68 19.63
N ASP A 9 11.81 -5.11 20.30
CA ASP A 9 11.01 -5.84 21.30
C ASP A 9 9.82 -6.49 20.59
N LEU A 10 9.84 -7.81 20.54
CA LEU A 10 8.78 -8.61 19.93
C LEU A 10 8.11 -9.47 21.01
N LEU A 11 6.88 -9.10 21.38
CA LEU A 11 6.08 -9.83 22.39
C LEU A 11 6.80 -9.94 23.75
N GLY A 12 7.52 -8.89 24.16
CA GLY A 12 8.29 -8.86 25.42
C GLY A 12 9.63 -9.62 25.34
N ARG A 13 10.09 -9.95 24.13
CA ARG A 13 11.40 -10.54 23.88
C ARG A 13 12.26 -9.55 23.12
N GLU A 14 13.34 -9.12 23.74
CA GLU A 14 14.39 -8.35 23.07
C GLU A 14 15.06 -9.24 22.01
N THR A 15 14.96 -8.80 20.77
CA THR A 15 15.58 -9.43 19.61
C THR A 15 16.56 -8.46 18.99
N ASN A 16 17.82 -8.87 18.94
CA ASN A 16 18.91 -8.09 18.38
C ASN A 16 19.44 -8.82 17.15
N PHE A 17 19.45 -8.16 16.00
CA PHE A 17 20.03 -8.72 14.78
C PHE A 17 20.92 -7.70 14.06
N GLU A 18 21.96 -8.22 13.40
CA GLU A 18 22.87 -7.42 12.60
C GLU A 18 22.39 -7.40 11.14
N TYR A 19 22.43 -6.21 10.53
CA TYR A 19 22.06 -6.04 9.13
C TYR A 19 23.08 -5.19 8.37
N SER A 20 23.11 -5.37 7.05
CA SER A 20 23.90 -4.52 6.16
C SER A 20 23.13 -3.25 5.83
N GLU A 21 23.69 -2.11 6.23
CA GLU A 21 23.10 -0.78 5.98
C GLU A 21 22.93 -0.49 4.48
N HIS A 22 23.93 -0.86 3.68
CA HIS A 22 23.86 -0.68 2.22
C HIS A 22 22.76 -1.53 1.58
N TRP A 23 22.74 -2.83 1.87
CA TRP A 23 21.77 -3.73 1.21
C TRP A 23 20.34 -3.51 1.68
N ILE A 24 20.11 -3.18 2.96
CA ILE A 24 18.75 -2.87 3.41
C ILE A 24 18.21 -1.62 2.73
N GLY A 25 19.06 -0.60 2.50
CA GLY A 25 18.69 0.61 1.79
C GLY A 25 18.27 0.31 0.35
N TYR A 26 19.08 -0.44 -0.40
CA TYR A 26 18.74 -0.85 -1.77
C TYR A 26 17.53 -1.78 -1.83
N ALA A 27 17.37 -2.69 -0.88
CA ALA A 27 16.23 -3.61 -0.82
C ALA A 27 14.92 -2.85 -0.59
N LEU A 28 14.89 -1.91 0.37
CA LEU A 28 13.71 -1.09 0.66
C LEU A 28 13.39 -0.16 -0.50
N LEU A 29 14.39 0.46 -1.13
CA LEU A 29 14.20 1.28 -2.33
C LEU A 29 13.63 0.46 -3.48
N GLY A 30 14.24 -0.70 -3.77
CA GLY A 30 13.78 -1.60 -4.82
C GLY A 30 12.34 -2.06 -4.60
N LEU A 31 12.03 -2.48 -3.37
CA LEU A 31 10.67 -2.88 -3.00
C LEU A 31 9.68 -1.72 -3.15
N ARG A 32 10.05 -0.50 -2.72
CA ARG A 32 9.23 0.70 -2.88
C ARG A 32 8.91 0.97 -4.34
N LEU A 33 9.90 0.88 -5.23
CA LEU A 33 9.72 1.12 -6.66
C LEU A 33 8.88 0.03 -7.33
N VAL A 34 9.09 -1.24 -6.99
CA VAL A 34 8.29 -2.35 -7.51
C VAL A 34 6.83 -2.21 -7.08
N MET A 35 6.58 -2.02 -5.78
CA MET A 35 5.22 -1.81 -5.26
C MET A 35 4.57 -0.56 -5.85
N GLY A 36 5.32 0.54 -5.92
CA GLY A 36 4.85 1.78 -6.51
C GLY A 36 4.45 1.63 -7.98
N TRP A 37 5.26 0.91 -8.76
CA TRP A 37 4.95 0.63 -10.16
C TRP A 37 3.73 -0.28 -10.32
N THR A 38 3.62 -1.35 -9.52
CA THR A 38 2.47 -2.26 -9.53
C THR A 38 1.15 -1.50 -9.31
N PHE A 39 1.11 -0.64 -8.28
CA PHE A 39 -0.07 0.17 -7.98
C PHE A 39 -0.33 1.24 -9.04
N PHE A 40 0.71 1.97 -9.44
CA PHE A 40 0.58 3.06 -10.41
C PHE A 40 0.06 2.53 -11.74
N TYR A 41 0.64 1.45 -12.25
CA TYR A 41 0.22 0.83 -13.50
C TYR A 41 -1.23 0.31 -13.41
N ALA A 42 -1.58 -0.37 -12.32
CA ALA A 42 -2.94 -0.88 -12.11
C ALA A 42 -3.99 0.23 -11.98
N GLY A 43 -3.63 1.40 -11.43
CA GLY A 43 -4.52 2.55 -11.31
C GLY A 43 -4.61 3.37 -12.59
N ILE A 44 -3.48 3.75 -13.18
CA ILE A 44 -3.44 4.65 -14.34
C ILE A 44 -4.14 4.04 -15.55
N THR A 45 -4.05 2.73 -15.72
CA THR A 45 -4.80 2.01 -16.78
C THR A 45 -6.31 2.15 -16.62
N LYS A 46 -6.83 2.20 -15.39
CA LYS A 46 -8.26 2.44 -15.10
C LYS A 46 -8.65 3.89 -15.33
N VAL A 47 -7.78 4.83 -14.92
CA VAL A 47 -8.02 6.27 -15.10
C VAL A 47 -8.05 6.64 -16.59
N LEU A 48 -7.22 6.00 -17.40
CA LEU A 48 -7.10 6.26 -18.83
C LEU A 48 -8.15 5.53 -19.69
N ASP A 49 -8.87 4.56 -19.12
CA ASP A 49 -9.92 3.82 -19.80
C ASP A 49 -11.30 4.42 -19.45
N PRO A 50 -11.95 5.16 -20.38
CA PRO A 50 -13.26 5.77 -20.12
C PRO A 50 -14.39 4.77 -19.91
N GLU A 51 -14.21 3.51 -20.33
CA GLU A 51 -15.21 2.45 -20.18
C GLU A 51 -15.01 1.65 -18.89
N TRP A 52 -13.89 1.87 -18.19
CA TRP A 52 -13.61 1.14 -16.96
C TRP A 52 -14.59 1.51 -15.84
N SER A 53 -15.12 0.50 -15.16
CA SER A 53 -15.90 0.64 -13.94
C SER A 53 -15.65 -0.54 -13.00
N ALA A 54 -15.69 -0.29 -11.70
CA ALA A 54 -15.63 -1.33 -10.67
C ALA A 54 -16.88 -2.23 -10.70
N ALA A 55 -17.98 -1.77 -11.31
CA ALA A 55 -19.24 -2.52 -11.44
C ALA A 55 -19.02 -3.93 -12.02
N GLY A 56 -18.18 -4.04 -13.06
CA GLY A 56 -17.91 -5.33 -13.71
C GLY A 56 -17.33 -6.36 -12.73
N MET A 57 -16.40 -5.93 -11.86
CA MET A 57 -15.84 -6.80 -10.83
C MET A 57 -16.84 -7.04 -9.69
N LEU A 58 -17.53 -6.01 -9.21
CA LEU A 58 -18.42 -6.13 -8.05
C LEU A 58 -19.70 -6.94 -8.32
N LEU A 59 -20.19 -6.95 -9.57
CA LEU A 59 -21.40 -7.68 -9.97
C LEU A 59 -21.10 -9.06 -10.58
N HIS A 60 -19.97 -9.20 -11.26
CA HIS A 60 -19.68 -10.40 -12.07
C HIS A 60 -18.36 -11.08 -11.72
N GLY A 61 -17.47 -10.41 -10.96
CA GLY A 61 -16.15 -10.92 -10.60
C GLY A 61 -16.06 -11.49 -9.18
N ILE A 62 -17.10 -11.34 -8.35
CA ILE A 62 -17.12 -11.88 -6.98
C ILE A 62 -17.37 -13.40 -7.03
N PRO A 63 -16.51 -14.24 -6.43
CA PRO A 63 -16.70 -15.68 -6.42
C PRO A 63 -17.99 -16.13 -5.72
N GLU A 64 -18.56 -17.25 -6.17
CA GLU A 64 -19.69 -17.88 -5.49
C GLU A 64 -19.29 -18.31 -4.07
N GLY A 65 -20.17 -18.04 -3.10
CA GLY A 65 -19.91 -18.32 -1.69
C GLY A 65 -19.09 -17.25 -0.96
N ASN A 66 -18.82 -16.10 -1.58
CA ASN A 66 -18.23 -14.96 -0.87
C ASN A 66 -19.13 -14.52 0.31
N PRO A 67 -18.58 -14.32 1.52
CA PRO A 67 -19.39 -13.99 2.70
C PRO A 67 -19.94 -12.55 2.69
N PHE A 68 -19.45 -11.69 1.80
CA PHE A 68 -19.76 -10.26 1.74
C PHE A 68 -20.49 -9.84 0.45
N VAL A 69 -21.08 -10.77 -0.31
CA VAL A 69 -21.78 -10.49 -1.60
C VAL A 69 -22.77 -9.33 -1.50
N SER A 70 -23.54 -9.24 -0.41
CA SER A 70 -24.51 -8.16 -0.21
C SER A 70 -23.84 -6.78 -0.14
N VAL A 71 -22.64 -6.69 0.44
CA VAL A 71 -21.87 -5.45 0.52
C VAL A 71 -21.39 -5.04 -0.87
N TRP A 72 -20.81 -5.98 -1.63
CA TRP A 72 -20.30 -5.72 -2.98
C TRP A 72 -21.40 -5.30 -3.95
N THR A 73 -22.54 -5.98 -3.90
CA THR A 73 -23.71 -5.65 -4.72
C THR A 73 -24.31 -4.30 -4.35
N THR A 74 -24.36 -3.94 -3.06
CA THR A 74 -24.80 -2.60 -2.62
C THR A 74 -23.83 -1.52 -3.11
N MET A 75 -22.53 -1.74 -3.00
CA MET A 75 -21.51 -0.82 -3.51
C MET A 75 -21.65 -0.61 -5.02
N ALA A 76 -21.92 -1.69 -5.77
CA ALA A 76 -22.12 -1.63 -7.22
C ALA A 76 -23.43 -0.95 -7.65
N ASN A 77 -24.50 -1.02 -6.85
CA ASN A 77 -25.78 -0.44 -7.26
C ASN A 77 -25.95 1.00 -6.78
N GLU A 78 -25.42 1.34 -5.60
CA GLU A 78 -25.71 2.62 -4.93
C GLU A 78 -24.50 3.55 -4.84
N TRP A 79 -23.27 3.01 -4.83
CA TRP A 79 -22.06 3.78 -4.48
C TRP A 79 -21.01 3.84 -5.61
N LEU A 80 -21.31 3.37 -6.83
CA LEU A 80 -20.35 3.36 -7.94
C LEU A 80 -19.72 4.72 -8.22
N TRP A 81 -20.50 5.79 -8.12
CA TRP A 81 -20.03 7.17 -8.31
C TRP A 81 -18.85 7.54 -7.39
N LEU A 82 -18.71 6.85 -6.26
CA LEU A 82 -17.62 7.00 -5.31
C LEU A 82 -16.56 5.90 -5.49
N ILE A 83 -16.98 4.65 -5.70
CA ILE A 83 -16.07 3.51 -5.77
C ILE A 83 -15.17 3.55 -7.02
N ASP A 84 -15.71 3.94 -8.17
CA ASP A 84 -14.94 4.04 -9.42
C ASP A 84 -13.76 5.01 -9.28
N PRO A 85 -13.96 6.29 -8.91
CA PRO A 85 -12.84 7.21 -8.74
C PRO A 85 -11.92 6.81 -7.58
N LEU A 86 -12.45 6.32 -6.44
CA LEU A 86 -11.61 5.90 -5.32
C LEU A 86 -10.68 4.74 -5.70
N ASN A 87 -11.16 3.78 -6.48
CA ASN A 87 -10.37 2.64 -6.90
C ASN A 87 -9.32 3.05 -7.94
N ALA A 88 -9.74 3.72 -9.02
CA ALA A 88 -8.85 4.13 -10.09
C ALA A 88 -7.79 5.12 -9.60
N TRP A 89 -8.22 6.26 -9.03
CA TRP A 89 -7.29 7.28 -8.54
C TRP A 89 -6.58 6.86 -7.26
N GLY A 90 -7.21 6.09 -6.38
CA GLY A 90 -6.55 5.60 -5.16
C GLY A 90 -5.33 4.78 -5.48
N LEU A 91 -5.44 3.81 -6.41
CA LEU A 91 -4.29 3.01 -6.86
C LEU A 91 -3.22 3.90 -7.51
N THR A 92 -3.61 4.81 -8.40
CA THR A 92 -2.68 5.70 -9.09
C THR A 92 -1.91 6.58 -8.13
N LEU A 93 -2.59 7.20 -7.17
CA LEU A 93 -1.99 8.12 -6.20
C LEU A 93 -1.11 7.38 -5.21
N VAL A 94 -1.52 6.20 -4.72
CA VAL A 94 -0.67 5.35 -3.87
C VAL A 94 0.60 4.97 -4.62
N GLY A 95 0.46 4.51 -5.88
CA GLY A 95 1.60 4.15 -6.72
C GLY A 95 2.55 5.33 -6.95
N LEU A 96 2.01 6.51 -7.25
CA LEU A 96 2.80 7.73 -7.45
C LEU A 96 3.54 8.16 -6.19
N CYS A 97 2.88 8.13 -5.02
CA CYS A 97 3.50 8.43 -3.73
C CYS A 97 4.67 7.50 -3.43
N LEU A 98 4.52 6.19 -3.68
CA LEU A 98 5.59 5.21 -3.50
C LEU A 98 6.75 5.43 -4.49
N LEU A 99 6.46 5.69 -5.77
CA LEU A 99 7.49 5.94 -6.78
C LEU A 99 8.32 7.18 -6.46
N LEU A 100 7.65 8.29 -6.12
CA LEU A 100 8.32 9.54 -5.75
C LEU A 100 8.95 9.47 -4.35
N GLY A 101 8.51 8.53 -3.51
CA GLY A 101 8.91 8.45 -2.11
C GLY A 101 8.38 9.61 -1.27
N GLY A 102 7.19 10.11 -1.59
CA GLY A 102 6.49 11.19 -0.87
C GLY A 102 5.19 10.69 -0.23
N LEU A 103 4.92 11.07 1.01
CA LEU A 103 3.80 10.60 1.83
C LEU A 103 3.72 9.06 1.88
N VAL A 104 4.88 8.39 1.95
CA VAL A 104 4.95 6.93 1.76
C VAL A 104 4.19 6.18 2.85
N ARG A 105 4.32 6.59 4.11
CA ARG A 105 3.57 5.96 5.21
C ARG A 105 2.06 6.13 5.06
N TRP A 106 1.60 7.31 4.65
CA TRP A 106 0.19 7.55 4.37
C TRP A 106 -0.32 6.70 3.19
N ALA A 107 0.43 6.69 2.08
CA ALA A 107 0.11 5.89 0.91
C ALA A 107 0.11 4.39 1.21
N ALA A 108 1.05 3.91 2.02
CA ALA A 108 1.14 2.52 2.43
C ALA A 108 -0.08 2.06 3.25
N ILE A 109 -0.57 2.90 4.18
CA ILE A 109 -1.78 2.59 4.96
C ILE A 109 -2.98 2.42 4.03
N TRP A 110 -3.24 3.40 3.16
CA TRP A 110 -4.40 3.35 2.26
C TRP A 110 -4.26 2.27 1.20
N GLY A 111 -3.05 2.05 0.67
CA GLY A 111 -2.77 0.93 -0.23
C GLY A 111 -3.06 -0.42 0.43
N ALA A 112 -2.65 -0.61 1.70
CA ALA A 112 -2.94 -1.83 2.45
C ALA A 112 -4.44 -2.00 2.69
N VAL A 113 -5.17 -0.92 3.01
CA VAL A 113 -6.64 -0.93 3.12
C VAL A 113 -7.26 -1.40 1.80
N MET A 114 -6.85 -0.83 0.65
CA MET A 114 -7.36 -1.26 -0.67
C MET A 114 -7.10 -2.74 -0.94
N MET A 115 -5.91 -3.25 -0.59
CA MET A 115 -5.61 -4.68 -0.73
C MET A 115 -6.50 -5.55 0.15
N VAL A 116 -6.81 -5.13 1.38
CA VAL A 116 -7.75 -5.87 2.24
C VAL A 116 -9.16 -5.91 1.63
N PHE A 117 -9.61 -4.83 0.97
CA PHE A 117 -10.88 -4.85 0.24
C PHE A 117 -10.84 -5.83 -0.94
N TYR A 118 -9.76 -5.87 -1.72
CA TYR A 118 -9.62 -6.84 -2.81
C TYR A 118 -9.51 -8.28 -2.31
N TRP A 119 -8.80 -8.51 -1.21
CA TRP A 119 -8.75 -9.81 -0.54
C TRP A 119 -10.17 -10.26 -0.12
N ALA A 120 -10.94 -9.38 0.51
CA ALA A 120 -12.31 -9.69 0.93
C ALA A 120 -13.24 -9.96 -0.26
N ALA A 121 -13.04 -9.27 -1.39
CA ALA A 121 -13.76 -9.50 -2.64
C ALA A 121 -13.36 -10.82 -3.32
N ALA A 122 -12.12 -11.29 -3.13
CA ALA A 122 -11.58 -12.52 -3.72
C ALA A 122 -11.94 -13.80 -2.95
N LEU A 123 -12.59 -13.72 -1.78
CA LEU A 123 -13.00 -14.90 -1.02
C LEU A 123 -14.14 -15.68 -1.72
N PRO A 124 -14.18 -17.02 -1.64
CA PRO A 124 -13.08 -17.91 -1.22
C PRO A 124 -11.90 -17.91 -2.22
N LEU A 125 -10.67 -17.98 -1.70
CA LEU A 125 -9.46 -17.85 -2.51
C LEU A 125 -9.23 -19.09 -3.39
N ALA A 126 -8.75 -18.87 -4.62
CA ALA A 126 -8.48 -19.95 -5.58
C ALA A 126 -7.25 -20.81 -5.21
N HIS A 127 -6.23 -20.22 -4.59
CA HIS A 127 -4.93 -20.86 -4.33
C HIS A 127 -4.49 -20.80 -2.86
N GLY A 128 -5.45 -20.63 -1.95
CA GLY A 128 -5.15 -20.51 -0.53
C GLY A 128 -6.39 -20.57 0.35
N ILE A 129 -6.18 -20.50 1.67
CA ILE A 129 -7.29 -20.40 2.64
C ILE A 129 -7.44 -18.95 3.11
N VAL A 130 -6.32 -18.29 3.43
CA VAL A 130 -6.32 -16.92 3.98
C VAL A 130 -5.35 -16.01 3.24
N ILE A 131 -4.21 -16.51 2.79
CA ILE A 131 -3.14 -15.69 2.19
C ILE A 131 -3.20 -15.81 0.68
N ASP A 132 -3.34 -14.67 0.01
CA ASP A 132 -3.16 -14.47 -1.43
C ASP A 132 -2.23 -13.27 -1.68
N ASP A 133 -2.10 -12.88 -2.95
CA ASP A 133 -1.26 -11.76 -3.36
C ASP A 133 -1.66 -10.44 -2.69
N HIS A 134 -2.95 -10.22 -2.41
CA HIS A 134 -3.43 -9.00 -1.77
C HIS A 134 -2.93 -8.88 -0.33
N ILE A 135 -2.99 -9.96 0.45
CA ILE A 135 -2.43 -9.96 1.82
C ILE A 135 -0.92 -9.80 1.79
N VAL A 136 -0.23 -10.42 0.83
CA VAL A 136 1.22 -10.22 0.64
C VAL A 136 1.52 -8.74 0.37
N TYR A 137 0.79 -8.11 -0.55
CA TYR A 137 0.95 -6.70 -0.87
C TYR A 137 0.66 -5.78 0.31
N ALA A 138 -0.39 -6.07 1.08
CA ALA A 138 -0.71 -5.33 2.30
C ALA A 138 0.43 -5.38 3.32
N MET A 139 1.03 -6.56 3.52
CA MET A 139 2.16 -6.74 4.44
C MET A 139 3.44 -6.05 3.93
N LEU A 140 3.71 -6.07 2.63
CA LEU A 140 4.84 -5.36 2.03
C LEU A 140 4.69 -3.84 2.20
N LEU A 141 3.48 -3.31 1.97
CA LEU A 141 3.17 -1.89 2.21
C LEU A 141 3.32 -1.52 3.69
N PHE A 142 2.79 -2.35 4.59
CA PHE A 142 2.99 -2.16 6.03
C PHE A 142 4.49 -2.09 6.38
N GLY A 143 5.29 -3.01 5.84
CA GLY A 143 6.75 -2.99 6.00
C GLY A 143 7.37 -1.68 5.51
N LEU A 144 7.06 -1.26 4.27
CA LEU A 144 7.57 -0.01 3.70
C LEU A 144 7.20 1.22 4.56
N GLY A 145 5.96 1.29 5.05
CA GLY A 145 5.50 2.38 5.92
C GLY A 145 6.11 2.34 7.33
N ALA A 146 6.33 1.13 7.88
CA ALA A 146 6.96 0.95 9.19
C ALA A 146 8.44 1.38 9.16
N PHE A 147 9.18 0.97 8.12
CA PHE A 147 10.58 1.38 7.93
C PHE A 147 10.74 2.85 7.55
N GLY A 148 9.68 3.51 7.10
CA GLY A 148 9.77 4.87 6.57
C GLY A 148 10.63 4.89 5.30
N ALA A 149 10.22 4.09 4.30
CA ALA A 149 10.98 3.91 3.07
C ALA A 149 10.97 5.15 2.15
N GLY A 150 10.10 6.13 2.36
CA GLY A 150 10.13 7.43 1.69
C GLY A 150 11.38 8.26 2.01
N ARG A 151 12.01 8.06 3.17
CA ARG A 151 13.29 8.70 3.52
C ARG A 151 14.46 8.22 2.66
N ILE A 152 14.34 7.05 2.02
CA ILE A 152 15.41 6.45 1.22
C ILE A 152 15.29 6.95 -0.22
N LEU A 153 16.09 7.94 -0.62
CA LEU A 153 16.02 8.55 -1.97
C LEU A 153 14.58 8.90 -2.38
N GLY A 154 13.82 9.52 -1.49
CA GLY A 154 12.43 9.94 -1.74
C GLY A 154 12.17 11.37 -1.30
N VAL A 155 11.04 11.90 -1.76
CA VAL A 155 10.58 13.25 -1.46
C VAL A 155 10.37 13.49 0.04
N ASP A 156 10.03 12.47 0.82
CA ASP A 156 9.84 12.58 2.28
C ASP A 156 11.09 13.06 3.02
N ALA A 157 12.29 12.67 2.56
CA ALA A 157 13.54 13.17 3.14
C ALA A 157 13.66 14.70 3.00
N TYR A 158 13.22 15.25 1.87
CA TYR A 158 13.24 16.69 1.62
C TYR A 158 12.11 17.41 2.35
N LEU A 159 10.89 16.84 2.36
CA LEU A 159 9.73 17.43 3.05
C LEU A 159 9.97 17.56 4.56
N GLU A 160 10.62 16.58 5.17
CA GLU A 160 10.91 16.61 6.60
C GLU A 160 11.94 17.65 7.03
N ALA A 161 12.77 18.12 6.08
CA ALA A 161 13.72 19.20 6.29
C ALA A 161 13.10 20.60 6.08
N THR A 162 11.81 20.69 5.74
CA THR A 162 11.13 21.99 5.57
C THR A 162 10.64 22.55 6.90
N ASP A 163 10.68 23.87 7.04
CA ASP A 163 10.21 24.62 8.22
C ASP A 163 8.78 24.25 8.66
N LEU A 164 7.93 23.81 7.72
CA LEU A 164 6.57 23.39 8.00
C LEU A 164 6.52 22.12 8.87
N VAL A 165 7.35 21.12 8.55
CA VAL A 165 7.39 19.85 9.30
C VAL A 165 8.14 20.02 10.63
N GLU A 166 9.14 20.90 10.66
CA GLU A 166 9.78 21.29 11.92
C GLU A 166 8.79 21.97 12.88
N ARG A 167 7.92 22.86 12.35
CA ARG A 167 6.89 23.54 13.13
C ARG A 167 5.74 22.60 13.55
N PHE A 168 5.44 21.57 12.75
CA PHE A 168 4.40 20.57 13.05
C PHE A 168 4.95 19.14 12.99
N PRO A 169 5.65 18.67 14.05
CA PRO A 169 6.30 17.36 14.07
C PRO A 169 5.36 16.17 13.83
N LYS A 170 4.05 16.33 14.13
CA LYS A 170 3.04 15.31 13.88
C LYS A 170 2.90 14.95 12.39
N LEU A 171 3.31 15.83 11.47
CA LEU A 171 3.31 15.53 10.03
C LEU A 171 4.27 14.39 9.68
N ARG A 172 5.30 14.14 10.50
CA ARG A 172 6.20 12.98 10.36
C ARG A 172 5.51 11.63 10.56
N LEU A 173 4.26 11.59 11.02
CA LEU A 173 3.45 10.36 11.06
C LEU A 173 2.86 10.01 9.70
N PHE A 174 2.76 10.98 8.78
CA PHE A 174 2.28 10.77 7.41
C PHE A 174 3.44 10.62 6.43
N LEU A 175 4.54 11.30 6.74
CA LEU A 175 5.83 11.15 6.08
C LEU A 175 6.54 9.91 6.63
N GLY A 176 7.39 9.30 5.83
CA GLY A 176 8.08 8.10 6.23
C GLY A 176 8.47 7.30 5.03
#